data_AF-A0A069PYH8-F1
#
_entry.id   AF-A0A069PYH8-F1
#
_cell.length_a   1.000
_cell.length_b   1.000
_cell.length_c   1.000
_cell.angle_alpha   90.00
_cell.angle_beta   90.00
_cell.angle_gamma   90.00
#
_symmetry.space_group_name_H-M   'P 1'
#
loop_
_entity.id
_entity.type
_entity.pdbx_description
1 polymer ?
#
loop_
_entity_poly.entity_id
_entity_poly.type
_entity_poly.pdbx_seq_one_letter_code
_entity_poly.pdbx_strand_id
1 'polypeptide(L)'
;MTTPDKPETPDADALFNFPCDFPIKVMGKTHPEFQDTIVTVIRQFDGEFDVTRIETRPSSGGNYTGLTVTVRAQSRAHLDDIYRALTGHPMVKIVL
;
A
#
# COMPACT_ATOMS: atom_id res chain seq x y z
N MET A 1 -38.00 -16.91 26.33
CA MET A 1 -36.54 -16.87 26.06
C MET A 1 -36.43 -17.23 24.58
N THR A 2 -36.23 -16.33 23.61
CA THR A 2 -35.13 -15.38 23.43
C THR A 2 -35.49 -14.43 22.27
N THR A 3 -35.31 -13.13 22.46
CA THR A 3 -35.13 -12.11 21.40
C THR A 3 -34.39 -10.96 22.10
N PRO A 4 -33.43 -10.21 21.51
CA PRO A 4 -32.87 -10.23 20.14
C PRO A 4 -31.33 -10.41 20.11
N ASP A 5 -30.77 -10.97 19.03
CA ASP A 5 -29.37 -10.66 18.66
C ASP A 5 -29.39 -10.00 17.28
N LYS A 6 -28.70 -8.87 17.18
CA LYS A 6 -28.81 -7.86 16.13
C LYS A 6 -27.40 -7.53 15.67
N PRO A 7 -27.26 -7.28 14.36
CA PRO A 7 -26.71 -8.25 13.44
C PRO A 7 -25.22 -8.51 13.74
N GLU A 8 -24.74 -9.73 13.54
CA GLU A 8 -23.33 -9.95 13.23
C GLU A 8 -23.03 -9.10 11.99
N THR A 9 -22.38 -7.96 12.22
CA THR A 9 -21.87 -7.10 11.15
C THR A 9 -20.98 -8.04 10.33
N PRO A 10 -21.32 -8.37 9.07
CA PRO A 10 -20.54 -9.34 8.33
C PRO A 10 -19.13 -8.81 8.36
N ASP A 11 -18.21 -9.59 8.94
CA ASP A 11 -16.86 -9.18 9.20
C ASP A 11 -16.39 -8.47 7.96
N ALA A 12 -16.24 -7.16 8.08
CA ALA A 12 -15.75 -6.33 7.02
C ALA A 12 -14.25 -6.60 6.93
N ASP A 13 -13.83 -7.85 6.96
CA ASP A 13 -12.51 -8.39 6.78
C ASP A 13 -12.71 -9.75 6.07
N ALA A 14 -13.74 -10.54 6.45
CA ALA A 14 -14.14 -11.78 5.75
C ALA A 14 -14.75 -11.59 4.34
N LEU A 15 -15.20 -10.38 3.98
CA LEU A 15 -15.63 -10.07 2.60
C LEU A 15 -14.45 -9.92 1.62
N PHE A 16 -13.22 -9.76 2.12
CA PHE A 16 -12.01 -9.78 1.29
C PHE A 16 -11.23 -11.07 1.59
N ASN A 17 -10.91 -11.84 0.55
CA ASN A 17 -10.03 -13.00 0.69
C ASN A 17 -8.57 -12.54 0.83
N PHE A 18 -8.13 -12.30 2.06
CA PHE A 18 -6.73 -12.07 2.37
C PHE A 18 -5.97 -13.41 2.51
N PRO A 19 -4.66 -13.46 2.18
CA PRO A 19 -3.85 -12.36 1.68
C PRO A 19 -4.10 -12.08 0.19
N CYS A 20 -4.14 -10.81 -0.19
CA CYS A 20 -4.37 -10.37 -1.56
C CYS A 20 -3.30 -9.35 -1.98
N ASP A 21 -2.83 -9.44 -3.22
CA ASP A 21 -1.92 -8.48 -3.81
C ASP A 21 -2.67 -7.22 -4.26
N PHE A 22 -2.24 -6.08 -3.74
CA PHE A 22 -2.77 -4.77 -4.10
C PHE A 22 -1.67 -3.92 -4.72
N PRO A 23 -1.79 -3.54 -6.00
CA PRO A 23 -0.89 -2.57 -6.61
C PRO A 23 -1.23 -1.17 -6.10
N ILE A 24 -0.37 -0.62 -5.25
CA ILE A 24 -0.47 0.74 -4.75
C ILE A 24 0.36 1.64 -5.65
N LYS A 25 -0.28 2.65 -6.25
CA LYS A 25 0.40 3.60 -7.11
C LYS A 25 0.77 4.84 -6.32
N VAL A 26 2.06 5.00 -6.08
CA VAL A 26 2.65 6.14 -5.37
C VAL A 26 3.20 7.12 -6.38
N MET A 27 2.72 8.36 -6.38
CA MET A 27 3.32 9.44 -7.16
C MET A 27 4.06 10.38 -6.22
N GLY A 28 5.33 10.60 -6.51
CA GLY A 28 6.20 11.49 -5.76
C GLY A 28 7.03 12.37 -6.66
N LYS A 29 7.83 13.24 -6.05
CA LYS A 29 8.89 13.94 -6.79
C LYS A 29 9.90 12.92 -7.31
N THR A 30 10.42 13.14 -8.52
CA THR A 30 11.49 12.32 -9.07
C THR A 30 12.71 12.35 -8.14
N HIS A 31 13.04 11.22 -7.50
CA HIS A 31 14.23 11.08 -6.67
C HIS A 31 14.84 9.68 -6.86
N PRO A 32 16.17 9.55 -7.01
CA PRO A 32 16.82 8.23 -7.10
C PRO A 32 16.57 7.37 -5.85
N GLU A 33 16.50 8.00 -4.67
CA GLU A 33 16.19 7.34 -3.40
C GLU A 33 14.70 7.07 -3.20
N PHE A 34 13.81 7.54 -4.08
CA PHE A 34 12.37 7.37 -3.91
C PHE A 34 11.98 5.90 -3.90
N GLN A 35 12.48 5.13 -4.87
CA GLN A 35 12.23 3.69 -4.94
C GLN A 35 12.78 2.98 -3.70
N ASP A 36 14.06 3.21 -3.35
CA ASP A 36 14.70 2.57 -2.20
C ASP A 36 13.99 2.85 -0.87
N THR A 37 13.52 4.09 -0.70
CA THR A 37 12.77 4.49 0.49
C THR A 37 11.44 3.75 0.57
N ILE A 38 10.72 3.64 -0.54
CA ILE A 38 9.42 2.95 -0.59
C ILE A 38 9.63 1.45 -0.33
N VAL A 39 10.66 0.84 -0.91
CA VAL A 39 11.05 -0.55 -0.62
C VAL A 39 11.32 -0.71 0.88
N THR A 40 12.08 0.20 1.48
CA THR A 40 12.41 0.16 2.90
C THR A 40 11.16 0.22 3.76
N VAL A 41 10.21 1.10 3.43
CA VAL A 41 8.91 1.19 4.12
C VAL A 41 8.14 -0.12 3.97
N ILE A 42 7.96 -0.63 2.76
CA ILE A 42 7.24 -1.90 2.55
C ILE A 42 7.94 -3.07 3.23
N ARG A 43 9.28 -3.09 3.27
CA ARG A 43 10.05 -4.12 3.99
C ARG A 43 9.79 -4.17 5.49
N GLN A 44 9.31 -3.08 6.11
CA GLN A 44 8.88 -3.12 7.51
C GLN A 44 7.59 -3.94 7.70
N PHE A 45 6.80 -4.05 6.65
CA PHE A 45 5.52 -4.77 6.60
C PHE A 45 5.66 -6.17 6.01
N ASP A 46 6.50 -6.31 4.98
CA ASP A 46 6.73 -7.53 4.22
C ASP A 46 8.25 -7.71 4.06
N GLY A 47 8.87 -8.46 4.98
CA GLY A 47 10.35 -8.60 5.02
C GLY A 47 10.96 -9.28 3.80
N GLU A 48 10.16 -10.04 3.04
CA GLU A 48 10.54 -10.67 1.77
C GLU A 48 10.21 -9.79 0.55
N PHE A 49 9.86 -8.52 0.77
CA PHE A 49 9.56 -7.60 -0.32
C PHE A 49 10.82 -7.24 -1.10
N ASP A 50 10.71 -7.37 -2.42
CA ASP A 50 11.77 -7.10 -3.38
C ASP A 50 11.44 -5.91 -4.27
N VAL A 51 12.49 -5.18 -4.65
CA VAL A 51 12.40 -4.01 -5.53
C VAL A 51 11.86 -4.36 -6.92
N THR A 52 11.92 -5.63 -7.31
CA THR A 52 11.38 -6.16 -8.57
C THR A 52 9.86 -6.11 -8.63
N ARG A 53 9.19 -6.02 -7.47
CA ARG A 53 7.73 -5.80 -7.35
C ARG A 53 7.34 -4.33 -7.43
N ILE A 54 8.30 -3.44 -7.66
CA ILE A 54 8.06 -2.02 -7.91
C ILE A 54 8.30 -1.73 -9.38
N GLU A 55 7.29 -1.19 -10.02
CA GLU A 55 7.40 -0.65 -11.37
C GLU A 55 7.55 0.87 -11.31
N THR A 56 8.74 1.34 -11.70
CA THR A 56 9.05 2.76 -11.75
C THR A 56 8.70 3.33 -13.12
N ARG A 57 7.72 4.24 -13.15
CA ARG A 57 7.29 4.95 -14.34
C ARG A 57 7.64 6.44 -14.22
N PRO A 58 8.68 6.93 -14.93
CA PRO A 58 8.95 8.36 -14.97
C PRO A 58 7.77 9.07 -15.64
N SER A 59 7.38 10.22 -15.09
CA SER A 59 6.36 11.04 -15.71
C SER A 59 6.94 11.83 -16.88
N SER A 60 6.12 12.09 -17.90
CA SER A 60 6.55 12.74 -19.15
C SER A 60 7.14 14.15 -18.94
N GLY A 61 6.89 14.77 -17.78
CA GLY A 61 7.40 16.10 -17.42
C GLY A 61 8.68 16.09 -16.57
N GLY A 62 9.26 14.93 -16.24
CA GLY A 62 10.52 14.80 -15.47
C GLY A 62 10.48 15.25 -14.01
N ASN A 63 9.44 15.96 -13.58
CA ASN A 63 9.30 16.48 -12.21
C ASN A 63 8.74 15.44 -11.22
N TYR A 64 8.01 14.45 -11.72
CA TYR A 64 7.35 13.43 -10.92
C TYR A 64 7.67 12.03 -11.42
N THR A 65 7.73 11.09 -10.49
CA THR A 65 7.87 9.65 -10.77
C THR A 65 6.69 8.92 -10.13
N GLY A 66 6.02 8.09 -10.92
CA GLY A 66 5.05 7.13 -10.42
C GLY A 66 5.75 5.82 -10.10
N LEU A 67 5.55 5.27 -8.92
CA LEU A 67 5.93 3.93 -8.53
C LEU A 67 4.66 3.10 -8.38
N THR A 68 4.57 1.97 -9.04
CA THR A 68 3.51 0.98 -8.79
C THR A 68 4.11 -0.11 -7.92
N VAL A 69 3.64 -0.22 -6.69
CA VAL A 69 4.19 -1.10 -5.66
C VAL A 69 3.16 -2.18 -5.35
N THR A 70 3.46 -3.43 -5.68
CA THR A 70 2.52 -4.53 -5.43
C THR A 70 2.71 -5.09 -4.03
N VAL A 71 1.87 -4.67 -3.08
CA VAL A 71 1.97 -5.10 -1.67
C VAL A 71 1.02 -6.26 -1.39
N ARG A 72 1.43 -7.17 -0.51
CA ARG A 72 0.58 -8.28 -0.07
C ARG A 72 -0.18 -7.88 1.20
N ALA A 73 -1.39 -7.37 1.02
CA ALA A 73 -2.24 -7.03 2.17
C ALA A 73 -2.71 -8.32 2.85
N GLN A 74 -2.46 -8.42 4.16
CA GLN A 74 -2.93 -9.54 4.98
C GLN A 74 -4.26 -9.25 5.69
N SER A 75 -4.59 -7.97 5.85
CA SER A 75 -5.85 -7.49 6.43
C SER A 75 -6.08 -6.04 6.01
N ARG A 76 -7.28 -5.50 6.21
CA ARG A 76 -7.56 -4.07 5.90
C ARG A 76 -6.69 -3.11 6.72
N ALA A 77 -6.48 -3.40 8.00
CA ALA A 77 -5.61 -2.61 8.87
C ALA A 77 -4.15 -2.60 8.38
N HIS A 78 -3.68 -3.73 7.82
CA HIS A 78 -2.33 -3.82 7.26
C HIS A 78 -2.18 -2.93 6.02
N LEU A 79 -3.17 -2.95 5.11
CA LEU A 79 -3.20 -2.07 3.95
C LEU A 79 -3.24 -0.59 4.37
N ASP A 80 -4.07 -0.23 5.35
CA ASP A 80 -4.16 1.13 5.89
C ASP A 80 -2.82 1.60 6.46
N ASP A 81 -2.12 0.76 7.22
CA ASP A 81 -0.83 1.12 7.80
C ASP A 81 0.23 1.37 6.73
N ILE A 82 0.27 0.52 5.69
CA ILE A 82 1.12 0.74 4.51
C ILE A 82 0.76 2.07 3.83
N TYR A 83 -0.52 2.30 3.56
CA TYR A 83 -0.99 3.51 2.89
C TYR A 83 -0.63 4.77 3.69
N ARG A 84 -0.78 4.71 5.03
CA ARG A 84 -0.45 5.80 5.95
C ARG A 84 1.05 6.05 6.02
N ALA A 85 1.87 5.00 6.05
CA ALA A 85 3.33 5.11 6.02
C ALA A 85 3.83 5.73 4.71
N LEU A 86 3.24 5.34 3.57
CA LEU A 86 3.54 5.91 2.26
C LEU A 86 3.09 7.37 2.16
N THR A 87 1.84 7.68 2.51
CA THR A 87 1.28 9.03 2.39
C THR A 87 1.94 10.02 3.35
N GLY A 88 2.40 9.56 4.52
CA GLY A 88 3.15 10.36 5.48
C GLY A 88 4.58 10.68 5.05
N HIS A 89 5.07 10.05 3.99
CA HIS A 89 6.45 10.22 3.55
C HIS A 89 6.64 11.55 2.79
N PRO A 90 7.64 12.38 3.13
CA PRO A 90 7.80 13.72 2.55
C PRO A 90 8.07 13.74 1.04
N MET A 91 8.54 12.62 0.49
CA MET A 91 8.77 12.46 -0.95
C MET A 91 7.51 12.05 -1.73
N VAL A 92 6.50 11.51 -1.04
CA VAL A 92 5.23 11.10 -1.62
C VAL A 92 4.31 12.31 -1.71
N LYS A 93 3.63 12.45 -2.85
CA LYS A 93 2.64 13.50 -3.07
C LYS A 93 1.23 12.94 -3.09
N ILE A 94 1.06 11.79 -3.72
CA ILE A 94 -0.24 11.16 -3.96
C ILE A 94 -0.03 9.65 -3.86
N VAL A 95 -0.93 8.97 -3.18
CA VAL A 95 -1.05 7.51 -3.22
C VAL A 95 -2.43 7.19 -3.78
N LEU A 96 -2.50 6.21 -4.68
CA LEU A 96 -3.71 5.72 -5.37
C LEU A 96 -3.81 4.20 -5.20
#